data_AF-A0A1T4P4E6-F1
#
_entry.id   AF-A0A1T4P4E6-F1
#
_cell.length_a   1.000
_cell.length_b   1.000
_cell.length_c   1.000
_cell.angle_alpha   90.00
_cell.angle_beta   90.00
_cell.angle_gamma   90.00
#
_symmetry.space_group_name_H-M   'P 1'
#
loop_
_entity.id
_entity.type
_entity.pdbx_description
1 polymer ?
#
loop_
_entity_poly.entity_id
_entity_poly.type
_entity_poly.pdbx_seq_one_letter_code
_entity_poly.pdbx_strand_id
1 'polypeptide(L)'
;MKETIVTVLSSGILATFISWLLPTLVFKRQRKFEYELEYHKRLLDKRIAAYEKIDRIAYFFSSAVQDSDGRPYHFIFSAEQNPFQNECIALMTELTKSNLWISDEIRNELLSLNRFLFENRIDFTNIEKGKQFYNQLGEMSDKLINIARKDMLNLSELKFLRKQGKTK
;
A
#
# COMPACT_ATOMS: atom_id res chain seq x y z
N MET A 1 -41.47 10.67 57.71
CA MET A 1 -40.15 11.33 57.76
C MET A 1 -39.00 10.34 57.52
N LYS A 2 -38.88 9.25 58.31
CA LYS A 2 -37.86 8.20 58.06
C LYS A 2 -37.99 7.53 56.69
N GLU A 3 -39.19 7.11 56.30
CA GLU A 3 -39.43 6.48 54.99
C GLU A 3 -39.07 7.40 53.82
N THR A 4 -39.46 8.67 53.91
CA THR A 4 -39.17 9.69 52.89
C THR A 4 -37.66 9.91 52.72
N ILE A 5 -36.90 9.93 53.80
CA ILE A 5 -35.43 10.05 53.78
C ILE A 5 -34.79 8.80 53.15
N VAL A 6 -35.29 7.60 53.48
CA VAL A 6 -34.80 6.33 52.91
C VAL A 6 -35.09 6.25 51.41
N THR A 7 -36.26 6.70 50.95
CA THR A 7 -36.62 6.74 49.53
C THR A 7 -35.75 7.73 48.75
N VAL A 8 -35.46 8.90 49.32
CA VAL A 8 -34.58 9.91 48.67
C VAL A 8 -33.12 9.44 48.62
N LEU A 9 -32.62 8.79 49.68
CA LEU A 9 -31.26 8.23 49.70
C LEU A 9 -31.11 7.04 48.73
N SER A 10 -32.08 6.14 48.69
CA SER A 10 -32.04 4.97 47.80
C SER A 10 -32.14 5.37 46.32
N SER A 11 -33.00 6.34 45.98
CA SER A 11 -33.06 6.90 44.63
C SER A 11 -31.81 7.70 44.23
N GLY A 12 -31.19 8.43 45.17
CA GLY A 12 -29.93 9.13 44.94
C GLY A 12 -28.75 8.19 44.63
N ILE A 13 -28.64 7.08 45.37
CA ILE A 13 -27.62 6.03 45.16
C ILE A 13 -27.86 5.32 43.82
N LEU A 14 -29.10 4.98 43.51
CA LEU A 14 -29.44 4.33 42.23
C LEU A 14 -29.11 5.25 41.03
N ALA A 15 -29.43 6.54 41.15
CA ALA A 15 -29.11 7.53 40.13
C ALA A 15 -27.59 7.68 39.95
N THR A 16 -26.80 7.73 41.04
CA THR A 16 -25.33 7.78 40.92
C THR A 16 -24.76 6.52 40.27
N PHE A 17 -25.31 5.35 40.59
CA PHE A 17 -24.88 4.08 40.00
C PHE A 17 -25.18 4.03 38.50
N ILE A 18 -26.40 4.40 38.08
CA ILE A 18 -26.81 4.44 36.67
C ILE A 18 -26.01 5.51 35.90
N SER A 19 -25.81 6.68 36.49
CA SER A 19 -25.00 7.76 35.93
C SER A 19 -23.52 7.41 35.80
N TRP A 20 -23.00 6.44 36.56
CA TRP A 20 -21.61 5.97 36.42
C TRP A 20 -21.48 4.80 35.43
N LEU A 21 -22.45 3.88 35.40
CA LEU A 21 -22.41 2.66 34.58
C LEU A 21 -22.69 2.92 33.08
N LEU A 22 -23.60 3.82 32.76
CA LEU A 22 -23.93 4.13 31.37
C LEU A 22 -22.77 4.79 30.62
N PRO A 23 -22.10 5.82 31.16
CA PRO A 23 -20.93 6.40 30.51
C PRO A 23 -19.81 5.37 30.37
N THR A 24 -19.51 4.56 31.39
CA THR A 24 -18.40 3.60 31.30
C THR A 24 -18.58 2.56 30.20
N LEU A 25 -19.80 2.04 30.01
CA LEU A 25 -20.11 1.12 28.92
C LEU A 25 -20.08 1.81 27.54
N VAL A 26 -20.65 3.01 27.44
CA VAL A 26 -20.66 3.80 26.19
C VAL A 26 -19.24 4.23 25.81
N PHE A 27 -18.46 4.75 26.76
CA PHE A 27 -17.05 5.13 26.59
C PHE A 27 -16.19 3.93 26.18
N LYS A 28 -16.41 2.75 26.77
CA LYS A 28 -15.67 1.53 26.37
C LYS A 28 -16.00 1.14 24.93
N ARG A 29 -17.27 1.22 24.53
CA ARG A 29 -17.70 0.94 23.15
C ARG A 29 -17.16 1.98 22.16
N GLN A 30 -17.21 3.25 22.51
CA GLN A 30 -16.65 4.35 21.71
C GLN A 30 -15.14 4.20 21.53
N ARG A 31 -14.37 3.98 22.60
CA ARG A 31 -12.92 3.73 22.52
C ARG A 31 -12.58 2.52 21.67
N LYS A 32 -13.36 1.44 21.76
CA LYS A 32 -13.17 0.26 20.90
C LYS A 32 -13.38 0.60 19.43
N PHE A 33 -14.45 1.32 19.11
CA PHE A 33 -14.74 1.75 17.75
C PHE A 33 -13.66 2.70 17.20
N GLU A 34 -13.23 3.69 18.00
CA GLU A 34 -12.14 4.60 17.65
C GLU A 34 -10.84 3.84 17.39
N TYR A 35 -10.50 2.88 18.24
CA TYR A 35 -9.32 2.04 18.05
C TYR A 35 -9.40 1.21 16.76
N GLU A 36 -10.54 0.57 16.48
CA GLU A 36 -10.74 -0.22 15.25
C GLU A 36 -10.64 0.67 14.00
N LEU A 37 -11.22 1.88 14.05
CA LEU A 37 -11.13 2.85 12.98
C LEU A 37 -9.69 3.32 12.77
N GLU A 38 -8.96 3.68 13.82
CA GLU A 38 -7.59 4.14 13.70
C GLU A 38 -6.64 3.01 13.25
N TYR A 39 -6.85 1.80 13.74
CA TYR A 39 -6.14 0.63 13.25
C TYR A 39 -6.38 0.40 11.75
N HIS A 40 -7.63 0.48 11.29
CA HIS A 40 -7.97 0.37 9.87
C HIS A 40 -7.31 1.47 9.03
N LYS A 41 -7.35 2.73 9.49
CA LYS A 41 -6.64 3.86 8.85
C LYS A 41 -5.15 3.56 8.68
N ARG A 42 -4.46 3.14 9.74
CA ARG A 42 -3.03 2.80 9.68
C ARG A 42 -2.71 1.67 8.70
N LEU A 43 -3.60 0.68 8.57
CA LEU A 43 -3.43 -0.39 7.58
C LEU A 43 -3.64 0.13 6.16
N LEU A 44 -4.63 1.00 5.96
CA LEU A 44 -4.87 1.65 4.67
C LEU A 44 -3.68 2.52 4.25
N ASP A 45 -3.11 3.29 5.18
CA ASP A 45 -1.93 4.14 4.92
C ASP A 45 -0.73 3.30 4.45
N LYS A 46 -0.48 2.16 5.10
CA LYS A 46 0.57 1.23 4.67
C LYS A 46 0.31 0.68 3.26
N ARG A 47 -0.95 0.41 2.94
CA ARG A 47 -1.35 -0.06 1.62
C ARG A 47 -1.13 1.03 0.57
N ILE A 48 -1.62 2.23 0.80
CA ILE A 48 -1.43 3.39 -0.08
C ILE A 48 0.07 3.62 -0.36
N ALA A 49 0.88 3.65 0.69
CA ALA A 49 2.34 3.83 0.57
C ALA A 49 3.02 2.74 -0.27
N ALA A 50 2.49 1.51 -0.29
CA ALA A 50 3.00 0.46 -1.19
C ALA A 50 2.61 0.72 -2.66
N TYR A 51 1.40 1.20 -2.93
CA TYR A 51 0.94 1.52 -4.28
C TYR A 51 1.60 2.78 -4.86
N GLU A 52 1.95 3.75 -4.02
CA GLU A 52 2.76 4.90 -4.44
C GLU A 52 4.15 4.46 -4.92
N LYS A 53 4.77 3.46 -4.28
CA LYS A 53 6.05 2.89 -4.72
C LYS A 53 5.92 2.13 -6.04
N ILE A 54 4.80 1.45 -6.24
CA ILE A 54 4.50 0.74 -7.50
C ILE A 54 4.36 1.74 -8.64
N ASP A 55 3.59 2.82 -8.42
CA ASP A 55 3.46 3.92 -9.36
C ASP A 55 4.83 4.55 -9.68
N ARG A 56 5.66 4.73 -8.65
CA ARG A 56 7.02 5.25 -8.80
C ARG A 56 7.93 4.36 -9.65
N ILE A 57 7.83 3.03 -9.54
CA ILE A 57 8.56 2.10 -10.41
C ILE A 57 8.07 2.22 -11.85
N ALA A 58 6.75 2.24 -12.06
CA ALA A 58 6.18 2.35 -13.40
C ALA A 58 6.56 3.68 -14.08
N TYR A 59 6.63 4.76 -13.30
CA TYR A 59 7.07 6.08 -13.75
C TYR A 59 8.45 6.04 -14.44
N PHE A 60 9.41 5.23 -13.97
CA PHE A 60 10.74 5.14 -14.58
C PHE A 60 10.74 4.64 -16.03
N PHE A 61 9.68 3.93 -16.43
CA PHE A 61 9.47 3.38 -17.76
C PHE A 61 8.31 4.06 -18.51
N SER A 62 7.86 5.23 -18.05
CA SER A 62 6.70 5.93 -18.63
C SER A 62 7.09 6.97 -19.69
N SER A 63 8.35 7.43 -19.67
CA SER A 63 8.83 8.50 -20.54
C SER A 63 9.87 7.99 -21.52
N ALA A 64 9.66 8.31 -22.79
CA ALA A 64 10.56 8.01 -23.87
C ALA A 64 11.54 9.17 -24.11
N VAL A 65 12.81 8.81 -24.29
CA VAL A 65 13.86 9.67 -24.82
C VAL A 65 14.29 9.10 -26.16
N GLN A 66 14.64 9.96 -27.11
CA GLN A 66 15.11 9.56 -28.43
C GLN A 66 16.62 9.82 -28.53
N ASP A 67 17.38 8.84 -29.00
CA ASP A 67 18.80 9.05 -29.33
C ASP A 67 18.97 9.63 -30.75
N SER A 68 20.20 10.01 -31.08
CA SER A 68 20.66 10.45 -32.41
C SER A 68 20.29 9.50 -33.57
N ASP A 69 20.14 8.20 -33.31
CA ASP A 69 19.72 7.20 -34.29
C ASP A 69 18.19 7.08 -34.46
N GLY A 70 17.43 7.92 -33.77
CA GLY A 70 15.97 7.94 -33.84
C GLY A 70 15.27 6.84 -33.04
N ARG A 71 16.00 5.91 -32.41
CA ARG A 71 15.39 4.82 -31.63
C ARG A 71 15.07 5.29 -30.21
N PRO A 72 13.85 5.03 -29.70
CA PRO A 72 13.46 5.44 -28.36
C PRO A 72 14.03 4.49 -27.28
N TYR A 73 14.21 5.03 -26.09
CA TYR A 73 14.52 4.29 -24.87
C TYR A 73 13.89 4.99 -23.66
N HIS A 74 13.72 4.27 -22.54
CA HIS A 74 13.12 4.85 -21.34
C HIS A 74 14.06 5.81 -20.63
N PHE A 75 13.54 6.91 -20.06
CA PHE A 75 14.33 7.96 -19.43
C PHE A 75 15.31 7.45 -18.35
N ILE A 76 15.01 6.36 -17.65
CA ILE A 76 15.93 5.71 -16.69
C ILE A 76 17.30 5.34 -17.30
N PHE A 77 17.38 5.16 -18.62
CA PHE A 77 18.62 4.87 -19.35
C PHE A 77 19.43 6.10 -19.80
N SER A 78 18.91 7.32 -19.62
CA SER A 78 19.46 8.54 -20.27
C SER A 78 20.76 9.12 -19.69
N ALA A 79 21.28 8.63 -18.56
CA ALA A 79 22.53 9.15 -17.99
C ALA A 79 23.31 8.10 -17.19
N GLU A 80 24.65 8.18 -17.22
CA GLU A 80 25.57 7.30 -16.47
C GLU A 80 25.40 7.40 -14.95
N GLN A 81 24.87 8.51 -14.42
CA GLN A 81 24.55 8.71 -13.00
C GLN A 81 23.13 9.22 -12.82
N ASN A 82 22.16 8.51 -13.39
CA ASN A 82 20.76 8.84 -13.16
C ASN A 82 20.35 8.39 -11.74
N PRO A 83 20.00 9.30 -10.81
CA PRO A 83 19.61 8.93 -9.43
C PRO A 83 18.41 7.98 -9.39
N PHE A 84 17.58 7.97 -10.44
CA PHE A 84 16.43 7.07 -10.56
C PHE A 84 16.82 5.60 -10.73
N GLN A 85 18.05 5.29 -11.15
CA GLN A 85 18.52 3.91 -11.28
C GLN A 85 18.64 3.23 -9.91
N ASN A 86 19.31 3.91 -8.97
CA ASN A 86 19.43 3.43 -7.59
C ASN A 86 18.07 3.42 -6.89
N GLU A 87 17.23 4.43 -7.15
CA GLU A 87 15.86 4.47 -6.62
C GLU A 87 15.04 3.26 -7.10
N CYS A 88 15.09 2.94 -8.40
CA CYS A 88 14.37 1.79 -8.97
C CYS A 88 14.79 0.47 -8.31
N ILE A 89 16.10 0.24 -8.14
CA ILE A 89 16.62 -0.97 -7.50
C ILE A 89 16.19 -1.05 -6.03
N ALA A 90 16.24 0.07 -5.31
CA ALA A 90 15.83 0.14 -3.91
C ALA A 90 14.34 -0.15 -3.75
N LEU A 91 13.48 0.46 -4.58
CA LEU A 91 12.03 0.26 -4.54
C LEU A 91 11.63 -1.17 -4.89
N MET A 92 12.25 -1.77 -5.92
CA MET A 92 12.04 -3.17 -6.27
C MET A 92 12.40 -4.11 -5.11
N THR A 93 13.51 -3.82 -4.41
CA THR A 93 13.95 -4.57 -3.22
C THR A 93 12.98 -4.39 -2.04
N GLU A 94 12.45 -3.19 -1.85
CA GLU A 94 11.54 -2.90 -0.74
C GLU A 94 10.17 -3.55 -0.95
N LEU A 95 9.62 -3.48 -2.17
CA LEU A 95 8.31 -4.06 -2.49
C LEU A 95 8.32 -5.58 -2.48
N THR A 96 9.41 -6.21 -2.93
CA THR A 96 9.56 -7.67 -2.82
C THR A 96 9.55 -8.15 -1.36
N LYS A 97 10.03 -7.32 -0.42
CA LYS A 97 9.96 -7.56 1.03
C LYS A 97 8.62 -7.15 1.66
N SER A 98 7.89 -6.22 1.04
CA SER A 98 6.61 -5.66 1.52
C SER A 98 5.38 -6.32 0.90
N ASN A 99 5.50 -7.61 0.53
CA ASN A 99 4.49 -8.39 -0.18
C ASN A 99 3.11 -8.49 0.51
N LEU A 100 3.01 -8.17 1.80
CA LEU A 100 1.77 -8.19 2.55
C LEU A 100 0.76 -7.15 2.05
N TRP A 101 1.22 -6.01 1.52
CA TRP A 101 0.35 -4.85 1.27
C TRP A 101 -0.13 -4.72 -0.17
N ILE A 102 0.31 -5.61 -1.05
CA ILE A 102 0.05 -5.58 -2.49
C ILE A 102 -0.77 -6.80 -2.89
N SER A 103 -1.52 -6.70 -4.00
CA SER A 103 -2.27 -7.86 -4.50
C SER A 103 -1.31 -8.93 -5.04
N ASP A 104 -1.79 -10.18 -5.12
CA ASP A 104 -1.03 -11.27 -5.74
C ASP A 104 -0.71 -10.96 -7.22
N GLU A 105 -1.62 -10.26 -7.91
CA GLU A 105 -1.42 -9.83 -9.30
C GLU A 105 -0.25 -8.86 -9.44
N ILE A 106 -0.22 -7.79 -8.63
CA ILE A 106 0.92 -6.85 -8.60
C ILE A 106 2.20 -7.58 -8.22
N ARG A 107 2.17 -8.43 -7.19
CA ARG A 107 3.33 -9.19 -6.75
C ARG A 107 3.91 -10.03 -7.89
N ASN A 108 3.06 -10.73 -8.64
CA ASN A 108 3.49 -11.55 -9.76
C ASN A 108 4.05 -10.73 -10.92
N GLU A 109 3.50 -9.55 -11.18
CA GLU A 109 4.02 -8.66 -12.21
C GLU A 109 5.37 -8.04 -11.82
N LEU A 110 5.53 -7.60 -10.56
CA LEU A 110 6.82 -7.13 -10.03
C LEU A 110 7.90 -8.23 -10.07
N LEU A 111 7.53 -9.48 -9.78
CA LEU A 111 8.45 -10.61 -9.90
C LEU A 111 8.84 -10.87 -11.36
N SER A 112 7.89 -10.76 -12.29
CA SER A 112 8.15 -10.87 -13.73
C SER A 112 9.11 -9.79 -14.20
N LEU A 113 8.88 -8.53 -13.79
CA LEU A 113 9.78 -7.41 -14.07
C LEU A 113 11.18 -7.65 -13.50
N ASN A 114 11.28 -8.06 -12.23
CA ASN A 114 12.57 -8.33 -11.60
C ASN A 114 13.35 -9.44 -12.32
N ARG A 115 12.66 -10.52 -12.69
CA ARG A 115 13.26 -11.62 -13.47
C ARG A 115 13.72 -11.14 -14.84
N PHE A 116 12.88 -10.38 -15.55
CA PHE A 116 13.23 -9.82 -16.85
C PHE A 116 14.49 -8.96 -16.78
N LEU A 117 14.59 -8.07 -15.78
CA LEU A 117 15.77 -7.23 -15.57
C LEU A 117 17.03 -8.08 -15.32
N PHE A 118 16.92 -9.11 -14.49
CA PHE A 118 18.04 -9.98 -14.13
C PHE A 118 18.48 -10.90 -15.28
N GLU A 119 17.55 -11.62 -15.90
CA GLU A 119 17.83 -12.59 -16.98
C GLU A 119 18.43 -11.91 -18.21
N ASN A 120 17.96 -10.71 -18.55
CA ASN A 120 18.49 -9.93 -19.67
C ASN A 120 19.73 -9.11 -19.30
N ARG A 121 20.18 -9.19 -18.05
CA ARG A 121 21.31 -8.43 -17.47
C ARG A 121 21.18 -6.94 -17.80
N ILE A 122 20.02 -6.38 -17.48
CA ILE A 122 19.72 -4.98 -17.74
C ILE A 122 20.63 -4.12 -16.86
N ASP A 123 21.49 -3.36 -17.54
CA ASP A 123 22.27 -2.28 -16.97
C ASP A 123 21.63 -0.98 -17.43
N PHE A 124 21.14 -0.17 -16.49
CA PHE A 124 20.48 1.08 -16.82
C PHE A 124 21.45 2.15 -17.36
N THR A 125 22.76 1.96 -17.26
CA THR A 125 23.74 2.84 -17.93
C THR A 125 23.89 2.49 -19.42
N ASN A 126 23.35 1.36 -19.87
CA ASN A 126 23.45 0.89 -21.24
C ASN A 126 22.22 1.29 -22.06
N ILE A 127 22.35 2.39 -22.81
CA ILE A 127 21.28 2.91 -23.69
C ILE A 127 20.86 1.88 -24.75
N GLU A 128 21.80 1.10 -25.32
CA GLU A 128 21.46 0.11 -26.35
C GLU A 128 20.55 -1.00 -25.81
N LYS A 129 20.75 -1.41 -24.54
CA LYS A 129 19.80 -2.29 -23.84
C LYS A 129 18.44 -1.63 -23.65
N GLY A 130 18.44 -0.35 -23.28
CA GLY A 130 17.23 0.46 -23.15
C GLY A 130 16.42 0.53 -24.45
N LYS A 131 17.11 0.70 -25.59
CA LYS A 131 16.49 0.68 -26.94
C LYS A 131 15.99 -0.71 -27.31
N GLN A 132 16.81 -1.74 -27.09
CA GLN A 132 16.49 -3.13 -27.41
C GLN A 132 15.18 -3.58 -26.73
N PHE A 133 14.99 -3.20 -25.47
CA PHE A 133 13.89 -3.68 -24.63
C PHE A 133 12.83 -2.62 -24.34
N TYR A 134 12.82 -1.52 -25.09
CA TYR A 134 11.93 -0.38 -24.88
C TYR A 134 10.46 -0.79 -24.78
N ASN A 135 9.94 -1.51 -25.78
CA ASN A 135 8.53 -1.92 -25.80
C ASN A 135 8.19 -2.87 -24.65
N GLN A 136 9.04 -3.87 -24.38
CA GLN A 136 8.78 -4.86 -23.34
C GLN A 136 8.73 -4.22 -21.94
N LEU A 137 9.68 -3.33 -21.64
CA LEU A 137 9.68 -2.60 -20.37
C LEU A 137 8.45 -1.67 -20.25
N GLY A 138 8.04 -1.04 -21.35
CA GLY A 138 6.83 -0.22 -21.40
C GLY A 138 5.57 -1.04 -21.12
N GLU A 139 5.40 -2.18 -21.79
CA GLU A 139 4.25 -3.08 -21.60
C GLU A 139 4.14 -3.61 -20.16
N MET A 140 5.27 -3.99 -19.55
CA MET A 140 5.32 -4.44 -18.16
C MET A 140 4.94 -3.31 -17.19
N SER A 141 5.42 -2.09 -17.47
CA SER A 141 5.07 -0.89 -16.69
C SER A 141 3.58 -0.54 -16.78
N ASP A 142 3.04 -0.52 -18.00
CA ASP A 142 1.62 -0.25 -18.23
C ASP A 142 0.73 -1.30 -17.56
N LYS A 143 1.17 -2.56 -17.55
CA LYS A 143 0.47 -3.63 -16.85
C LYS A 143 0.46 -3.42 -15.33
N LEU A 144 1.58 -3.01 -14.73
CA LEU A 144 1.64 -2.62 -13.31
C LEU A 144 0.64 -1.51 -13.00
N ILE A 145 0.62 -0.43 -13.79
CA ILE A 145 -0.31 0.71 -13.60
C ILE A 145 -1.76 0.25 -13.71
N ASN A 146 -2.08 -0.58 -14.71
CA ASN A 146 -3.44 -1.03 -14.95
C ASN A 146 -3.97 -1.91 -13.80
N ILE A 147 -3.13 -2.80 -13.25
CA ILE A 147 -3.49 -3.58 -12.07
C ILE A 147 -3.63 -2.65 -10.85
N ALA A 148 -2.67 -1.74 -10.65
CA ALA A 148 -2.67 -0.81 -9.52
C ALA A 148 -3.93 0.07 -9.49
N ARG A 149 -4.36 0.56 -10.66
CA ARG A 149 -5.60 1.35 -10.81
C ARG A 149 -6.84 0.56 -10.41
N LYS A 150 -6.91 -0.74 -10.75
CA LYS A 150 -8.03 -1.60 -10.35
C LYS A 150 -8.04 -1.85 -8.85
N ASP A 151 -6.86 -2.11 -8.28
CA ASP A 151 -6.70 -2.33 -6.84
C ASP A 151 -7.04 -1.08 -6.02
N MET A 152 -6.71 0.12 -6.54
CA MET A 152 -7.03 1.41 -5.94
C MET A 152 -8.52 1.58 -5.61
N LEU A 153 -9.42 1.03 -6.43
CA LEU A 153 -10.86 1.09 -6.22
C LEU A 153 -11.30 0.33 -4.95
N ASN A 154 -10.50 -0.63 -4.48
CA ASN A 154 -10.84 -1.54 -3.40
C ASN A 154 -9.75 -1.57 -2.29
N LEU A 155 -8.94 -0.51 -2.16
CA LEU A 155 -7.86 -0.48 -1.15
C LEU A 155 -8.36 -0.57 0.29
N SER A 156 -9.55 -0.03 0.57
CA SER A 156 -10.21 -0.12 1.88
C SER A 156 -10.62 -1.55 2.25
N GLU A 157 -10.74 -2.44 1.26
CA GLU A 157 -11.04 -3.85 1.47
C GLU A 157 -9.80 -4.63 1.92
N LEU A 158 -9.63 -4.76 3.23
CA LEU A 158 -8.54 -5.53 3.84
C LEU A 158 -8.85 -7.04 3.94
N LYS A 159 -9.67 -7.57 3.02
CA LYS A 159 -10.11 -8.99 3.01
C LYS A 159 -8.91 -9.96 2.91
N PHE A 160 -7.80 -9.54 2.31
CA PHE A 160 -6.59 -10.35 2.17
C PHE A 160 -5.92 -10.70 3.52
N LEU A 161 -5.99 -9.81 4.52
CA LEU A 161 -5.48 -10.09 5.88
C LEU A 161 -6.31 -11.16 6.60
N ARG A 162 -7.61 -11.27 6.29
CA ARG A 162 -8.48 -12.29 6.89
C ARG A 162 -8.17 -13.71 6.40
N LYS A 163 -7.56 -13.85 5.21
CA LYS A 163 -7.20 -15.17 4.65
C LYS A 163 -6.03 -15.82 5.40
N GLN A 164 -5.12 -15.02 5.96
CA GLN A 164 -3.94 -15.54 6.68
C GLN A 164 -4.24 -16.04 8.10
N GLY A 165 -5.35 -15.63 8.70
CA GLY A 165 -5.79 -16.07 10.05
C GLY A 165 -6.66 -17.33 10.07
N LYS A 166 -6.93 -17.95 8.92
CA LYS A 166 -7.62 -19.25 8.82
C LYS A 166 -6.61 -20.36 8.53
N THR A 167 -5.58 -20.45 9.35
CA THR A 167 -4.84 -21.71 9.50
C THR A 167 -5.68 -22.60 10.43
N LYS A 168 -6.03 -23.80 9.97
CA LYS A 168 -6.79 -24.82 10.72
C LYS A 168 -6.12 -25.15 12.05
#